data_AF-A0A060BX59-F1
#
_entry.id   AF-A0A060BX59-F1
#
_cell.length_a   1.000
_cell.length_b   1.000
_cell.length_c   1.000
_cell.angle_alpha   90.00
_cell.angle_beta   90.00
_cell.angle_gamma   90.00
#
_symmetry.space_group_name_H-M   'P 1'
#
loop_
_entity.id
_entity.type
_entity.pdbx_description
1 polymer ?
#
loop_
_entity_poly.entity_id
_entity_poly.type
_entity_poly.pdbx_seq_one_letter_code
_entity_poly.pdbx_strand_id
1 'polypeptide(L)'
;MALTVNGDTRTVTTYAMSVDRLLDEQDVDVKSHDSVTSTTGGSLNEGAVVTVRKAYQATIVIDGKSVPFWTTATSTTQLLQFFRANEKQAEKVTVNIANVYNQLTGGLVIKQDGPVTVIADGKSVTIQNGKLPAASILDAAGVTLGKNDRVNVSLQNGHTILRVQRIT
;
A
#
# COMPACT_ATOMS: atom_id res chain seq x y z
N MET A 1 7.40 24.78 5.25
CA MET A 1 6.21 23.89 5.17
C MET A 1 6.68 22.44 5.06
N ALA A 2 5.78 21.46 5.13
CA ALA A 2 6.14 20.05 4.91
C ALA A 2 5.34 19.45 3.76
N LEU A 3 6.02 18.65 2.94
CA LEU A 3 5.42 17.82 1.90
C LEU A 3 5.73 16.36 2.22
N THR A 4 4.68 15.56 2.36
CA THR A 4 4.77 14.11 2.55
C THR A 4 4.26 13.41 1.31
N VAL A 5 5.11 12.64 0.63
CA VAL A 5 4.72 11.82 -0.52
C VAL A 5 4.90 10.35 -0.16
N ASN A 6 3.81 9.57 -0.13
CA ASN A 6 3.84 8.15 0.24
C ASN A 6 4.56 7.84 1.57
N GLY A 7 4.45 8.75 2.54
CA GLY A 7 5.10 8.60 3.85
C GLY A 7 6.47 9.28 3.95
N ASP A 8 7.13 9.56 2.82
CA ASP A 8 8.40 10.28 2.79
C ASP A 8 8.15 11.78 2.99
N THR A 9 8.56 12.28 4.15
CA THR A 9 8.32 13.66 4.55
C THR A 9 9.57 14.51 4.37
N ARG A 10 9.42 15.63 3.66
CA ARG A 10 10.48 16.63 3.49
C ARG A 10 9.97 18.03 3.82
N THR A 11 10.86 18.86 4.38
CA THR A 11 10.61 20.29 4.53
C THR A 11 10.85 20.98 3.19
N VAL A 12 9.92 21.86 2.81
CA VAL A 12 10.00 22.62 1.56
C VAL A 12 9.89 24.11 1.89
N THR A 13 10.66 24.91 1.16
CA THR A 13 10.54 26.37 1.10
C THR A 13 10.05 26.74 -0.30
N THR A 14 8.96 27.48 -0.40
CA THR A 14 8.29 27.82 -1.66
C THR A 14 7.47 29.10 -1.49
N TYR A 15 7.16 29.76 -2.60
CA TYR A 15 6.21 30.88 -2.68
C TYR A 15 4.87 30.46 -3.29
N ALA A 16 4.63 29.15 -3.42
CA ALA A 16 3.36 28.62 -3.89
C ALA A 16 2.23 28.94 -2.91
N MET A 17 1.17 29.55 -3.44
CA MET A 17 -0.04 29.90 -2.68
C MET A 17 -1.12 28.82 -2.76
N SER A 18 -0.90 27.77 -3.55
CA SER A 18 -1.84 26.68 -3.81
C SER A 18 -1.14 25.33 -3.79
N VAL A 19 -1.87 24.29 -3.40
CA VAL A 19 -1.37 22.91 -3.42
C VAL A 19 -0.87 22.51 -4.81
N ASP A 20 -1.63 22.78 -5.88
CA ASP A 20 -1.26 22.37 -7.23
C ASP A 20 0.09 22.94 -7.67
N ARG A 21 0.30 24.25 -7.48
CA ARG A 21 1.59 24.90 -7.76
C ARG A 21 2.74 24.34 -6.93
N LEU A 22 2.51 24.04 -5.65
CA LEU A 22 3.53 23.40 -4.81
C LEU A 22 3.91 22.03 -5.39
N LEU A 23 2.93 21.23 -5.79
CA LEU A 23 3.20 19.89 -6.32
C LEU A 23 3.94 19.94 -7.65
N ASP A 24 3.60 20.89 -8.53
CA ASP A 24 4.32 21.15 -9.77
C ASP A 24 5.78 21.57 -9.50
N GLU A 25 6.00 22.55 -8.62
CA GLU A 25 7.36 22.98 -8.21
C GLU A 25 8.21 21.87 -7.58
N GLN A 26 7.58 20.82 -7.05
CA GLN A 26 8.24 19.71 -6.39
C GLN A 26 8.31 18.44 -7.26
N ASP A 27 7.95 18.57 -8.54
CA ASP A 27 7.89 17.49 -9.54
C ASP A 27 7.02 16.29 -9.10
N VAL A 28 5.89 16.57 -8.43
CA VAL A 28 4.96 15.56 -7.93
C VAL A 28 3.71 15.49 -8.83
N ASP A 29 3.76 14.65 -9.85
CA ASP A 29 2.61 14.39 -10.75
C ASP A 29 1.49 13.64 -10.05
N VAL A 30 0.28 14.21 -9.98
CA VAL A 30 -0.90 13.63 -9.29
C VAL A 30 -1.92 13.09 -10.29
N LYS A 31 -2.39 11.86 -10.05
CA LYS A 31 -3.41 11.20 -10.87
C LYS A 31 -4.79 11.28 -10.23
N SER A 32 -5.82 10.99 -11.03
CA SER A 32 -7.24 11.09 -10.63
C SER A 32 -7.62 10.29 -9.38
N HIS A 33 -6.94 9.18 -9.10
CA HIS A 33 -7.21 8.33 -7.94
C HIS A 33 -6.31 8.64 -6.73
N ASP A 34 -5.28 9.47 -6.91
CA ASP A 34 -4.40 9.85 -5.82
C ASP A 34 -5.15 10.69 -4.79
N SER A 35 -4.74 10.58 -3.53
CA SER A 35 -5.25 11.43 -2.45
C SER A 35 -4.26 12.56 -2.20
N VAL A 36 -4.75 13.79 -2.28
CA VAL A 36 -4.01 14.98 -1.89
C VAL A 36 -4.77 15.67 -0.77
N THR A 37 -4.10 15.88 0.35
CA THR A 37 -4.66 16.63 1.48
C THR A 37 -3.69 17.71 1.92
N SER A 38 -4.25 18.77 2.47
CA SER A 38 -3.49 19.87 3.07
C SER A 38 -4.14 20.23 4.40
N THR A 39 -3.33 20.48 5.43
CA THR A 39 -3.82 20.92 6.75
C THR A 39 -4.53 22.28 6.70
N THR A 40 -4.30 23.04 5.64
CA THR A 40 -4.86 24.39 5.44
C THR A 40 -5.92 24.42 4.34
N GLY A 41 -6.28 23.26 3.77
CA GLY A 41 -7.19 23.17 2.63
C GLY A 41 -6.55 23.61 1.31
N GLY A 42 -7.28 24.35 0.47
CA GLY A 42 -6.83 24.68 -0.89
C GLY A 42 -5.77 25.79 -0.99
N SER A 43 -5.72 26.71 -0.02
CA SER A 43 -4.70 27.76 0.05
C SER A 43 -3.54 27.31 0.93
N LEU A 44 -2.31 27.58 0.49
CA LEU A 44 -1.11 27.31 1.29
C LEU A 44 -0.70 28.56 2.06
N ASN A 45 -0.44 28.37 3.35
CA ASN A 45 0.16 29.37 4.23
C ASN A 45 1.37 28.79 4.96
N GLU A 46 2.07 29.64 5.68
CA GLU A 46 3.20 29.21 6.50
C GLU A 46 2.77 28.10 7.48
N GLY A 47 3.62 27.08 7.60
CA GLY A 47 3.32 25.89 8.42
C GLY A 47 2.39 24.85 7.78
N ALA A 48 1.91 25.05 6.55
CA ALA A 48 1.09 24.04 5.86
C ALA A 48 1.80 22.68 5.76
N VAL A 49 1.02 21.60 5.86
CA VAL A 49 1.48 20.23 5.63
C VAL A 49 0.63 19.65 4.51
N VAL A 50 1.27 19.35 3.39
CA VAL A 50 0.64 18.71 2.24
C VAL A 50 1.02 17.24 2.23
N THR A 51 0.02 16.36 2.16
CA THR A 51 0.22 14.92 2.05
C THR A 51 -0.33 14.43 0.72
N VAL A 52 0.52 13.77 -0.04
CA VAL A 52 0.16 13.08 -1.29
C VAL A 52 0.30 11.58 -1.05
N ARG A 53 -0.76 10.83 -1.36
CA ARG A 53 -0.76 9.38 -1.40
C ARG A 53 -1.08 8.92 -2.80
N LYS A 54 -0.10 8.28 -3.45
CA LYS A 54 -0.28 7.68 -4.77
C LYS A 54 -1.20 6.48 -4.67
N ALA A 55 -2.23 6.48 -5.47
CA ALA A 55 -3.12 5.34 -5.59
C ALA A 55 -2.49 4.26 -6.43
N TYR A 56 -2.87 3.03 -6.12
CA TYR A 56 -2.49 1.85 -6.86
C TYR A 56 -3.71 1.00 -7.12
N GLN A 57 -3.63 0.24 -8.21
CA GLN A 57 -4.65 -0.70 -8.56
C GLN A 57 -4.43 -2.00 -7.76
N ALA A 58 -5.47 -2.42 -7.07
CA ALA A 58 -5.55 -3.72 -6.44
C ALA A 58 -6.73 -4.49 -7.06
N THR A 59 -6.76 -5.80 -6.83
CA THR A 59 -7.88 -6.65 -7.24
C THR A 59 -8.33 -7.45 -6.03
N ILE A 60 -9.59 -7.27 -5.64
CA ILE A 60 -10.20 -8.10 -4.61
C ILE A 60 -10.74 -9.36 -5.30
N VAL A 61 -10.49 -10.52 -4.69
CA VAL A 61 -11.04 -11.79 -5.14
C VAL A 61 -11.89 -12.36 -4.03
N ILE A 62 -13.19 -12.53 -4.30
CA ILE A 62 -14.19 -13.09 -3.39
C ILE A 62 -14.77 -14.32 -4.07
N ASP A 63 -14.53 -15.50 -3.50
CA ASP A 63 -15.01 -16.79 -4.01
C ASP A 63 -14.78 -16.98 -5.52
N GLY A 64 -13.58 -16.59 -5.97
CA GLY A 64 -13.13 -16.69 -7.37
C GLY A 64 -13.55 -15.52 -8.27
N LYS A 65 -14.47 -14.65 -7.84
CA LYS A 65 -14.84 -13.44 -8.59
C LYS A 65 -13.84 -12.32 -8.31
N SER A 66 -13.26 -11.78 -9.37
CA SER A 66 -12.23 -10.74 -9.29
C SER A 66 -12.79 -9.37 -9.66
N VAL A 67 -12.57 -8.37 -8.81
CA VAL A 67 -12.99 -6.98 -9.04
C VAL A 67 -11.78 -6.05 -8.87
N PRO A 68 -11.37 -5.33 -9.92
CA PRO A 68 -10.31 -4.33 -9.80
C PRO A 68 -10.83 -3.07 -9.10
N PHE A 69 -9.98 -2.43 -8.29
CA PHE A 69 -10.27 -1.15 -7.65
C PHE A 69 -9.00 -0.34 -7.41
N TRP A 70 -9.14 0.98 -7.26
CA TRP A 70 -8.07 1.88 -6.88
C TRP A 70 -8.10 2.14 -5.38
N THR A 71 -6.93 2.20 -4.75
CA THR A 71 -6.83 2.50 -3.32
C THR A 71 -5.54 3.24 -2.99
N THR A 72 -5.58 4.01 -1.90
CA THR A 72 -4.41 4.62 -1.25
C THR A 72 -4.12 3.94 0.10
N ALA A 73 -4.68 2.76 0.34
CA ALA A 73 -4.55 2.05 1.60
C ALA A 73 -3.09 1.72 1.91
N THR A 74 -2.68 2.00 3.15
CA THR A 74 -1.33 1.68 3.65
C THR A 74 -1.27 0.36 4.39
N SER A 75 -2.41 -0.29 4.65
CA SER A 75 -2.47 -1.59 5.33
C SER A 75 -3.28 -2.60 4.54
N THR A 76 -2.64 -3.72 4.19
CA THR A 76 -3.31 -4.83 3.52
C THR A 76 -4.22 -5.61 4.46
N THR A 77 -3.83 -5.80 5.72
CA THR A 77 -4.67 -6.49 6.71
C THR A 77 -5.96 -5.72 6.97
N GLN A 78 -5.90 -4.39 7.13
CA GLN A 78 -7.11 -3.59 7.32
C GLN A 78 -8.03 -3.63 6.09
N LEU A 79 -7.45 -3.57 4.89
CA LEU A 79 -8.21 -3.67 3.64
C LEU A 79 -8.91 -5.03 3.52
N LEU A 80 -8.21 -6.11 3.86
CA LEU A 80 -8.78 -7.46 3.84
C LEU A 80 -9.89 -7.64 4.89
N GLN A 81 -9.70 -7.12 6.10
CA GLN A 81 -10.73 -7.12 7.14
C GLN A 81 -11.96 -6.33 6.73
N PHE A 82 -11.79 -5.18 6.08
CA PHE A 82 -12.89 -4.39 5.54
C PHE A 82 -13.74 -5.21 4.56
N PHE A 83 -13.13 -5.89 3.59
CA PHE A 83 -13.88 -6.73 2.65
C PHE A 83 -14.54 -7.93 3.34
N ARG A 84 -13.85 -8.63 4.25
CA ARG A 84 -14.42 -9.75 5.02
C ARG A 84 -15.63 -9.34 5.87
N ALA A 85 -15.60 -8.13 6.45
CA ALA A 85 -16.72 -7.62 7.24
C ALA A 85 -17.97 -7.34 6.41
N ASN A 86 -17.80 -6.97 5.14
CA ASN A 86 -18.88 -6.71 4.19
C ASN A 86 -19.33 -7.98 3.44
N GLU A 87 -18.47 -8.99 3.32
CA GLU A 87 -18.72 -10.25 2.60
C GLU A 87 -18.70 -11.44 3.56
N LYS A 88 -19.57 -11.42 4.58
CA LYS A 88 -19.55 -12.39 5.68
C LYS A 88 -19.79 -13.84 5.25
N GLN A 89 -20.45 -14.04 4.12
CA GLN A 89 -20.73 -15.36 3.55
C GLN A 89 -19.57 -15.88 2.68
N ALA A 90 -18.60 -15.04 2.35
CA ALA A 90 -17.51 -15.45 1.49
C ALA A 90 -16.61 -16.45 2.20
N GLU A 91 -16.33 -17.58 1.55
CA GLU A 91 -15.38 -18.57 2.06
C GLU A 91 -13.96 -18.02 1.92
N LYS A 92 -13.65 -17.41 0.78
CA LYS A 92 -12.31 -16.92 0.45
C LYS A 92 -12.34 -15.47 -0.01
N VAL A 93 -11.57 -14.63 0.69
CA VAL A 93 -11.26 -13.25 0.30
C VAL A 93 -9.76 -13.09 0.23
N THR A 94 -9.27 -12.56 -0.90
CA THR A 94 -7.85 -12.24 -1.09
C THR A 94 -7.67 -10.91 -1.82
N VAL A 95 -6.63 -10.17 -1.48
CA VAL A 95 -6.26 -8.93 -2.18
C VAL A 95 -5.02 -9.21 -3.01
N ASN A 96 -5.13 -9.03 -4.32
CA ASN A 96 -4.00 -9.05 -5.24
C ASN A 96 -3.50 -7.62 -5.45
N ILE A 97 -2.21 -7.41 -5.22
CA ILE A 97 -1.57 -6.11 -5.44
C ILE A 97 -0.67 -6.24 -6.66
N ALA A 98 -0.89 -5.37 -7.65
CA ALA A 98 -0.04 -5.25 -8.82
C ALA A 98 1.02 -4.18 -8.60
N ASN A 99 2.16 -4.29 -9.30
CA ASN A 99 3.29 -3.35 -9.19
C ASN A 99 3.74 -3.13 -7.75
N VAL A 100 3.90 -4.23 -7.03
CA VAL A 100 4.11 -4.22 -5.57
C VAL A 100 5.40 -3.49 -5.20
N TYR A 101 6.43 -3.56 -6.05
CA TYR A 101 7.71 -2.88 -5.83
C TYR A 101 7.55 -1.40 -5.45
N ASN A 102 6.81 -0.62 -6.24
CA ASN A 102 6.58 0.81 -5.96
C ASN A 102 5.73 1.04 -4.70
N GLN A 103 4.83 0.11 -4.39
CA GLN A 103 3.96 0.21 -3.21
C GLN A 103 4.68 -0.12 -1.91
N LEU A 104 5.63 -1.05 -1.98
CA LEU A 104 6.50 -1.43 -0.87
C LEU A 104 7.43 -0.28 -0.49
N THR A 105 8.03 0.39 -1.48
CA THR A 105 8.83 1.59 -1.25
C THR A 105 7.98 2.76 -0.73
N GLY A 106 6.68 2.79 -1.06
CA GLY A 106 5.72 3.79 -0.57
C GLY A 106 5.10 3.50 0.80
N GLY A 107 5.69 2.62 1.60
CA GLY A 107 5.29 2.42 3.00
C GLY A 107 4.08 1.51 3.23
N LEU A 108 3.77 0.60 2.29
CA LEU A 108 2.76 -0.44 2.52
C LEU A 108 3.18 -1.36 3.69
N VAL A 109 2.33 -1.43 4.72
CA VAL A 109 2.50 -2.31 5.88
C VAL A 109 1.50 -3.45 5.84
N ILE A 110 1.87 -4.60 6.40
CA ILE A 110 0.91 -5.69 6.58
C ILE A 110 -0.02 -5.34 7.74
N LYS A 111 0.54 -4.92 8.89
CA LYS A 111 -0.19 -4.55 10.11
C LYS A 111 -0.98 -5.73 10.69
N GLN A 112 -0.33 -6.88 10.72
CA GLN A 112 -0.83 -8.09 11.37
C GLN A 112 -0.25 -8.18 12.79
N ASP A 113 -1.11 -8.47 13.78
CA ASP A 113 -0.65 -8.88 15.11
C ASP A 113 -0.19 -10.34 15.03
N GLY A 114 1.09 -10.57 15.33
CA GLY A 114 1.70 -11.90 15.26
C GLY A 114 2.26 -12.26 13.87
N PRO A 115 2.43 -13.57 13.59
CA PRO A 115 3.21 -14.03 12.46
C PRO A 115 2.52 -13.81 11.11
N VAL A 116 3.35 -13.55 10.09
CA VAL A 116 2.99 -13.51 8.67
C VAL A 116 3.76 -14.60 7.95
N THR A 117 3.08 -15.40 7.13
CA THR A 117 3.72 -16.43 6.30
C THR A 117 3.92 -15.91 4.89
N VAL A 118 5.16 -15.96 4.41
CA VAL A 118 5.55 -15.61 3.04
C VAL A 118 5.73 -16.91 2.25
N ILE A 119 5.07 -17.00 1.10
CA ILE A 119 5.18 -18.13 0.17
C ILE A 119 5.70 -17.58 -1.16
N ALA A 120 6.89 -18.00 -1.55
CA ALA A 120 7.53 -17.59 -2.80
C ALA A 120 8.43 -18.71 -3.31
N ASP A 121 8.48 -18.91 -4.63
CA ASP A 121 9.40 -19.86 -5.29
C ASP A 121 9.39 -21.27 -4.68
N GLY A 122 8.20 -21.76 -4.30
CA GLY A 122 8.00 -23.06 -3.67
C GLY A 122 8.42 -23.14 -2.19
N LYS A 123 8.95 -22.07 -1.61
CA LYS A 123 9.33 -21.98 -0.19
C LYS A 123 8.25 -21.28 0.63
N SER A 124 8.18 -21.64 1.91
CA SER A 124 7.31 -21.01 2.91
C SER A 124 8.14 -20.59 4.11
N VAL A 125 8.10 -19.31 4.46
CA VAL A 125 8.86 -18.72 5.57
C VAL A 125 7.92 -17.90 6.45
N THR A 126 7.96 -18.12 7.76
CA THR A 126 7.14 -17.38 8.73
C THR A 126 7.96 -16.29 9.40
N ILE A 127 7.50 -15.04 9.30
CA ILE A 127 8.05 -13.85 9.95
C ILE A 127 7.19 -13.52 11.16
N GLN A 128 7.77 -13.58 12.36
CA GLN A 128 7.02 -13.43 13.62
C GLN A 128 6.43 -12.03 13.82
N ASN A 129 7.08 -11.00 13.28
CA ASN A 129 6.65 -9.61 13.42
C ASN A 129 5.88 -9.13 12.18
N GLY A 130 4.56 -9.39 12.16
CA GLY A 130 3.66 -8.94 11.09
C GLY A 130 3.36 -7.44 11.03
N LYS A 131 3.94 -6.64 11.93
CA LYS A 131 3.82 -5.17 11.93
C LYS A 131 4.90 -4.49 11.09
N LEU A 132 5.90 -5.24 10.66
CA LEU A 132 6.94 -4.73 9.77
C LEU A 132 6.34 -4.26 8.43
N PRO A 133 7.00 -3.31 7.75
CA PRO A 133 6.70 -3.00 6.36
C PRO A 133 6.70 -4.26 5.52
N ALA A 134 5.81 -4.33 4.53
CA ALA A 134 5.69 -5.50 3.68
C ALA A 134 7.01 -5.79 2.93
N ALA A 135 7.80 -4.75 2.62
CA ALA A 135 9.14 -4.88 2.03
C ALA A 135 10.07 -5.66 2.97
N SER A 136 10.16 -5.23 4.23
CA SER A 136 11.00 -5.86 5.24
C SER A 136 10.59 -7.30 5.54
N ILE A 137 9.29 -7.60 5.47
CA ILE A 137 8.78 -8.98 5.62
C ILE A 137 9.25 -9.87 4.47
N LEU A 138 9.21 -9.38 3.23
CA LEU A 138 9.69 -10.10 2.05
C LEU A 138 11.22 -10.26 2.07
N ASP A 139 11.96 -9.21 2.42
CA ASP A 139 13.42 -9.25 2.56
C ASP A 139 13.84 -10.24 3.64
N ALA A 140 13.19 -10.23 4.81
CA ALA A 140 13.45 -11.18 5.88
C ALA A 140 13.12 -12.63 5.48
N ALA A 141 12.20 -12.82 4.53
CA ALA A 141 11.89 -14.12 3.94
C ALA A 141 12.85 -14.50 2.79
N GLY A 142 13.82 -13.64 2.45
CA GLY A 142 14.77 -13.84 1.35
C GLY A 142 14.14 -13.70 -0.04
N VAL A 143 13.09 -12.90 -0.16
CA VAL A 143 12.31 -12.74 -1.40
C VAL A 143 12.50 -11.33 -1.96
N THR A 144 13.19 -11.24 -3.10
CA THR A 144 13.25 -10.03 -3.92
C THR A 144 12.17 -10.08 -4.99
N LEU A 145 11.37 -9.01 -5.11
CA LEU A 145 10.34 -8.90 -6.15
C LEU A 145 10.90 -8.30 -7.44
N GLY A 146 10.49 -8.88 -8.57
CA GLY A 146 10.62 -8.26 -9.88
C GLY A 146 9.57 -7.16 -10.10
N LYS A 147 9.79 -6.32 -11.11
CA LYS A 147 8.91 -5.18 -11.45
C LYS A 147 7.45 -5.60 -11.73
N ASN A 148 7.26 -6.78 -12.31
CA ASN A 148 5.95 -7.28 -12.72
C ASN A 148 5.33 -8.24 -11.71
N ASP A 149 6.07 -8.61 -10.66
CA ASP A 149 5.59 -9.57 -9.67
C ASP A 149 4.37 -9.04 -8.94
N ARG A 150 3.55 -9.98 -8.52
CA ARG A 150 2.33 -9.71 -7.76
C ARG A 150 2.42 -10.34 -6.39
N VAL A 151 1.77 -9.72 -5.42
CA VAL A 151 1.60 -10.28 -4.08
C VAL A 151 0.12 -10.46 -3.82
N ASN A 152 -0.27 -11.72 -3.60
CA ASN A 152 -1.59 -12.07 -3.10
C ASN A 152 -1.55 -12.09 -1.57
N VAL A 153 -2.40 -11.28 -0.95
CA VAL A 153 -2.57 -11.22 0.50
C VAL A 153 -3.86 -11.92 0.86
N SER A 154 -3.80 -12.86 1.79
CA SER A 154 -4.97 -13.61 2.27
C SER A 154 -4.90 -13.85 3.78
N LEU A 155 -6.05 -14.12 4.38
CA LEU A 155 -6.16 -14.51 5.78
C LEU A 155 -6.59 -15.98 5.82
N GLN A 156 -5.86 -16.80 6.57
CA GLN A 156 -6.20 -18.20 6.83
C GLN A 156 -6.05 -18.46 8.33
N ASN A 157 -7.13 -18.90 8.98
CA ASN A 157 -7.14 -19.22 10.41
C ASN A 157 -6.55 -18.12 11.30
N GLY A 158 -6.81 -16.85 10.97
CA GLY A 158 -6.27 -15.70 11.70
C GLY A 158 -4.84 -15.31 11.34
N HIS A 159 -4.15 -16.05 10.46
CA HIS A 159 -2.81 -15.75 9.97
C HIS A 159 -2.85 -15.06 8.61
N THR A 160 -2.05 -14.00 8.44
CA THR A 160 -1.87 -13.38 7.13
C THR A 160 -0.83 -14.16 6.32
N ILE A 161 -1.18 -14.47 5.08
CA ILE A 161 -0.30 -15.12 4.10
C ILE A 161 -0.04 -14.15 2.95
N LEU A 162 1.24 -13.94 2.65
CA LEU A 162 1.74 -13.26 1.47
C LEU A 162 2.24 -14.28 0.47
N ARG A 163 1.56 -14.41 -0.67
CA ARG A 163 2.01 -15.29 -1.76
C ARG A 163 2.53 -14.45 -2.91
N VAL A 164 3.80 -14.66 -3.27
CA VAL A 164 4.41 -14.03 -4.44
C VAL A 164 4.06 -14.83 -5.68
N GLN A 165 3.59 -14.14 -6.70
CA GLN A 165 3.37 -14.67 -8.03
C GLN A 165 4.36 -14.01 -8.98
N ARG A 166 5.27 -14.83 -9.54
CA ARG A 166 6.23 -14.40 -10.55
C ARG A 166 5.50 -14.16 -11.87
N ILE A 167 5.68 -12.98 -12.45
CA ILE A 167 5.15 -12.64 -13.78
C ILE A 167 6.35 -12.30 -14.67
N THR A 168 6.64 -13.18 -15.62
CA THR A 168 7.67 -13.03 -16.65
C THR A 168 7.12 -12.35 -17.88
#